data_AF-A0A3B9I3M8-F1
#
_entry.id   AF-A0A3B9I3M8-F1
#
_cell.length_a   1.000
_cell.length_b   1.000
_cell.length_c   1.000
_cell.angle_alpha   90.00
_cell.angle_beta   90.00
_cell.angle_gamma   90.00
#
_symmetry.space_group_name_H-M   'P 1'
#
loop_
_entity.id
_entity.type
_entity.pdbx_description
1 polymer ?
#
loop_
_entity_poly.entity_id
_entity_poly.type
_entity_poly.pdbx_seq_one_letter_code
_entity_poly.pdbx_strand_id
1 'polypeptide(L)'
;MAGEFGALIDAKRRGRGPDGKDIMLKDIAEAMGKTATYLSDIIKGRRNPPEMELMEKMAAILRLDDEEKAEMYDLAGRDRNEVSPDLPEYIMDDDLPHARTALRKAKEKGLGDDFWKKVYDSIEDDKE
;
A
#
# COMPACT_ATOMS: atom_id res chain seq x y z
N MET A 1 -1.87 -11.70 -6.23
CA MET A 1 -1.00 -12.90 -6.35
C MET A 1 0.21 -12.64 -5.48
N ALA A 2 0.71 -13.62 -4.73
CA ALA A 2 1.87 -13.40 -3.86
C ALA A 2 3.07 -12.86 -4.66
N GLY A 3 3.64 -11.74 -4.21
CA GLY A 3 4.85 -11.15 -4.79
C GLY A 3 4.63 -9.92 -5.66
N GLU A 4 3.38 -9.45 -5.84
CA GLU A 4 3.10 -8.18 -6.54
C GLU A 4 3.72 -6.99 -5.79
N PHE A 5 3.63 -6.98 -4.46
CA PHE A 5 4.30 -5.98 -3.63
C PHE A 5 5.82 -5.97 -3.90
N GLY A 6 6.42 -7.15 -3.90
CA GLY A 6 7.85 -7.32 -4.15
C GLY A 6 8.29 -6.80 -5.53
N ALA A 7 7.49 -7.07 -6.56
CA ALA A 7 7.73 -6.60 -7.92
C ALA A 7 7.64 -5.08 -8.03
N LEU A 8 6.66 -4.46 -7.36
CA LEU A 8 6.55 -3.00 -7.28
C LEU A 8 7.83 -2.38 -6.71
N ILE A 9 8.35 -2.91 -5.60
CA ILE A 9 9.56 -2.38 -4.97
C ILE A 9 10.79 -2.51 -5.88
N ASP A 10 10.94 -3.65 -6.57
CA ASP A 10 12.05 -3.82 -7.53
C ASP A 10 11.93 -2.91 -8.77
N ALA A 11 10.70 -2.54 -9.15
CA ALA A 11 10.47 -1.57 -10.21
C ALA A 11 10.77 -0.13 -9.73
N LYS A 12 10.18 0.30 -8.62
CA LYS A 12 10.28 1.68 -8.12
C LYS A 12 11.70 2.06 -7.72
N ARG A 13 12.57 1.14 -7.30
CA ARG A 13 13.97 1.46 -6.97
C ARG A 13 14.80 1.92 -8.18
N ARG A 14 14.37 1.63 -9.42
CA ARG A 14 15.17 1.86 -10.62
C ARG A 14 15.21 3.34 -10.99
N GLY A 15 16.40 3.85 -11.27
CA GLY A 15 16.58 5.24 -11.67
C GLY A 15 16.26 6.33 -10.63
N ARG A 16 15.95 5.95 -9.38
CA ARG A 16 15.59 6.91 -8.30
C ARG A 16 16.72 7.29 -7.36
N GLY A 17 17.87 6.66 -7.51
CA GLY A 17 19.08 6.97 -6.79
C GLY A 17 19.76 8.23 -7.33
N PRO A 18 20.85 8.66 -6.67
CA PRO A 18 21.68 9.78 -7.13
C PRO A 18 22.11 9.57 -8.59
N ASP A 19 22.08 10.66 -9.37
CA ASP A 19 22.47 10.69 -10.79
C ASP A 19 21.64 9.72 -11.68
N GLY A 20 20.40 9.39 -11.27
CA GLY A 20 19.53 8.49 -12.02
C GLY A 20 19.96 7.02 -11.95
N LYS A 21 20.76 6.63 -10.95
CA LYS A 21 21.12 5.23 -10.69
C LYS A 21 19.99 4.50 -9.97
N ASP A 22 20.05 3.18 -9.96
CA ASP A 22 19.19 2.37 -9.10
C ASP A 22 19.54 2.58 -7.62
N ILE A 23 18.52 2.65 -6.77
CA ILE A 23 18.68 2.48 -5.32
C ILE A 23 18.98 1.00 -5.07
N MET A 24 20.02 0.69 -4.28
CA MET A 24 20.39 -0.70 -4.03
C MET A 24 19.49 -1.30 -2.93
N LEU A 25 19.25 -2.61 -3.00
CA LEU A 25 18.45 -3.31 -1.98
C LEU A 25 19.02 -3.17 -0.56
N LYS A 26 20.35 -3.08 -0.44
CA LYS A 26 21.01 -2.86 0.86
C LYS A 26 20.64 -1.50 1.47
N ASP A 27 20.48 -0.46 0.65
CA ASP A 27 20.20 0.90 1.11
C ASP A 27 18.75 0.98 1.62
N ILE A 28 17.82 0.34 0.90
CA ILE A 28 16.41 0.22 1.32
C ILE A 28 16.31 -0.59 2.61
N ALA A 29 17.00 -1.73 2.68
CA ALA A 29 17.00 -2.55 3.88
C ALA A 29 17.59 -1.82 5.10
N GLU A 30 18.68 -1.07 4.91
CA GLU A 30 19.29 -0.25 5.96
C GLU A 30 18.32 0.83 6.48
N ALA A 31 17.62 1.53 5.59
CA ALA A 31 16.59 2.51 5.97
C ALA A 31 15.45 1.88 6.79
N MET A 32 15.09 0.63 6.50
CA MET A 32 14.11 -0.13 7.27
C MET A 32 14.67 -0.69 8.60
N GLY A 33 15.98 -0.61 8.86
CA GLY A 33 16.63 -1.31 9.97
C GLY A 33 16.60 -2.83 9.82
N LYS A 34 16.66 -3.35 8.58
CA LYS A 34 16.60 -4.76 8.22
C LYS A 34 17.81 -5.16 7.36
N THR A 35 17.90 -6.46 7.04
CA THR A 35 18.98 -6.98 6.20
C THR A 35 18.59 -6.99 4.72
N ALA A 36 19.57 -6.93 3.81
CA ALA A 36 19.31 -7.09 2.38
C ALA A 36 18.64 -8.43 2.05
N THR A 37 18.95 -9.49 2.80
CA THR A 37 18.29 -10.81 2.69
C THR A 37 16.81 -10.72 3.02
N TYR A 38 16.45 -10.02 4.11
CA TYR A 38 15.04 -9.80 4.47
C TYR A 38 14.25 -9.14 3.33
N LEU A 39 14.80 -8.08 2.73
CA LEU A 39 14.16 -7.40 1.60
C LEU A 39 14.12 -8.30 0.35
N SER A 40 15.19 -9.06 0.09
CA SER A 40 15.23 -9.99 -1.04
C SER A 40 14.15 -11.07 -0.93
N ASP A 41 13.87 -11.58 0.26
CA ASP A 41 12.83 -12.58 0.49
C ASP A 41 11.42 -11.99 0.26
N ILE A 42 11.19 -10.72 0.63
CA ILE A 42 9.94 -10.01 0.29
C ILE A 42 9.80 -9.86 -1.22
N ILE A 43 10.84 -9.37 -1.90
CA ILE A 43 10.82 -9.17 -3.36
C ILE A 43 10.54 -10.47 -4.10
N LYS A 44 11.05 -11.60 -3.59
CA LYS A 44 10.83 -12.94 -4.17
C LYS A 44 9.51 -13.59 -3.73
N GLY A 45 8.64 -12.88 -3.01
CA GLY A 45 7.37 -13.41 -2.50
C GLY A 45 7.52 -14.56 -1.49
N ARG A 46 8.70 -14.70 -0.87
CA ARG A 46 8.98 -15.73 0.16
C ARG A 46 8.56 -15.27 1.56
N ARG A 47 8.33 -13.96 1.71
CA ARG A 47 7.91 -13.32 2.95
C ARG A 47 6.83 -12.29 2.65
N ASN A 48 5.85 -12.18 3.55
CA ASN A 48 4.82 -11.14 3.46
C ASN A 48 5.44 -9.73 3.48
N PRO A 49 4.74 -8.75 2.87
CA PRO A 49 5.10 -7.34 2.97
C PRO A 49 5.29 -6.89 4.43
N PRO A 50 6.14 -5.89 4.69
CA PRO A 50 6.51 -5.47 6.04
C PRO A 50 5.46 -4.52 6.64
N GLU A 51 5.34 -4.42 7.96
CA GLU A 51 4.35 -3.53 8.62
C GLU A 51 4.46 -2.04 8.21
N MET A 52 3.42 -1.27 8.48
CA MET A 52 3.26 0.11 7.99
C MET A 52 4.49 0.99 8.25
N GLU A 53 5.02 0.97 9.47
CA GLU A 53 6.20 1.76 9.84
C GLU A 53 7.42 1.48 8.93
N LEU A 54 7.60 0.23 8.52
CA LEU A 54 8.68 -0.17 7.63
C LEU A 54 8.39 0.18 6.16
N MET A 55 7.11 0.15 5.76
CA MET A 55 6.69 0.61 4.44
C MET A 55 6.86 2.13 4.29
N GLU A 56 6.57 2.92 5.32
CA GLU A 56 6.83 4.37 5.31
C GLU A 56 8.32 4.69 5.12
N LYS A 57 9.22 3.96 5.80
CA LYS A 57 10.67 4.11 5.59
C LYS A 57 11.09 3.74 4.17
N MET A 58 10.47 2.70 3.61
CA MET A 58 10.69 2.29 2.22
C MET A 58 10.17 3.35 1.24
N ALA A 59 8.98 3.89 1.46
CA ALA A 59 8.41 4.94 0.64
C ALA A 59 9.29 6.20 0.64
N ALA A 60 9.81 6.57 1.80
CA ALA A 60 10.70 7.71 1.95
C ALA A 60 12.00 7.56 1.15
N ILE A 61 12.70 6.41 1.26
CA ILE A 61 13.94 6.20 0.50
C ILE A 61 13.68 6.06 -1.01
N LEU A 62 12.59 5.41 -1.40
CA LEU A 62 12.17 5.28 -2.80
C LEU A 62 11.55 6.56 -3.38
N ARG A 63 11.35 7.59 -2.55
CA ARG A 63 10.72 8.86 -2.93
C ARG A 63 9.38 8.62 -3.64
N LEU A 64 8.56 7.74 -3.07
CA LEU A 64 7.21 7.49 -3.58
C LEU A 64 6.36 8.74 -3.33
N ASP A 65 5.59 9.12 -4.34
CA ASP A 65 4.49 10.07 -4.16
C ASP A 65 3.27 9.38 -3.49
N ASP A 66 2.20 10.12 -3.27
CA ASP A 66 1.05 9.62 -2.52
C ASP A 66 0.25 8.55 -3.30
N GLU A 67 0.19 8.63 -4.64
CA GLU A 67 -0.43 7.61 -5.48
C GLU A 67 0.38 6.30 -5.44
N GLU A 68 1.70 6.40 -5.52
CA GLU A 68 2.61 5.27 -5.45
C GLU A 68 2.63 4.62 -4.07
N LYS A 69 2.45 5.40 -3.00
CA LYS A 69 2.26 4.86 -1.65
C LYS A 69 0.95 4.12 -1.52
N ALA A 70 -0.15 4.68 -2.02
CA ALA A 70 -1.44 4.01 -2.02
C ALA A 70 -1.38 2.68 -2.78
N GLU A 71 -0.76 2.67 -3.97
CA GLU A 71 -0.49 1.44 -4.72
C GLU A 71 0.32 0.43 -3.89
N MET A 72 1.38 0.88 -3.23
CA MET A 72 2.20 0.02 -2.36
C MET A 72 1.39 -0.58 -1.20
N TYR A 73 0.51 0.20 -0.58
CA TYR A 73 -0.34 -0.24 0.52
C TYR A 73 -1.41 -1.24 0.06
N ASP A 74 -2.06 -0.98 -1.08
CA ASP A 74 -3.04 -1.90 -1.67
C ASP A 74 -2.41 -3.27 -1.98
N LEU A 75 -1.20 -3.27 -2.57
CA LEU A 75 -0.48 -4.51 -2.84
C LEU A 75 -0.06 -5.20 -1.54
N ALA A 76 0.32 -4.45 -0.51
CA ALA A 76 0.66 -5.01 0.79
C ALA A 76 -0.54 -5.72 1.45
N GLY A 77 -1.71 -5.07 1.43
CA GLY A 77 -2.97 -5.65 1.93
C GLY A 77 -3.34 -6.91 1.15
N ARG A 78 -3.30 -6.84 -0.19
CA ARG A 78 -3.60 -7.99 -1.06
C ARG A 78 -2.69 -9.19 -0.80
N ASP A 79 -1.38 -8.97 -0.68
CA ASP A 79 -0.41 -10.04 -0.42
C ASP A 79 -0.55 -10.64 0.99
N ARG A 80 -1.09 -9.88 1.96
CA ARG A 80 -1.44 -10.37 3.31
C ARG A 80 -2.86 -10.91 3.43
N ASN A 81 -3.68 -10.77 2.40
CA ASN A 81 -5.12 -11.03 2.45
C ASN A 81 -5.82 -10.19 3.56
N GLU A 82 -5.44 -8.92 3.64
CA GLU A 82 -5.93 -7.91 4.58
C GLU A 82 -6.37 -6.66 3.81
N VAL A 83 -7.07 -5.73 4.48
CA VAL A 83 -7.31 -4.38 3.94
C VAL A 83 -5.98 -3.64 3.83
N SER A 84 -5.87 -2.71 2.87
CA SER A 84 -4.73 -1.80 2.76
C SER A 84 -4.35 -1.22 4.12
N PRO A 85 -3.09 -1.28 4.57
CA PRO A 85 -2.65 -1.03 5.94
C PRO A 85 -2.91 0.38 6.47
N ASP A 86 -3.18 1.36 5.61
CA ASP A 86 -3.50 2.76 5.94
C ASP A 86 -4.98 2.99 6.28
N LEU A 87 -5.87 2.11 5.82
CA LEU A 87 -7.31 2.28 5.99
C LEU A 87 -7.93 1.80 7.31
N PRO A 88 -7.37 0.82 8.06
CA PRO A 88 -8.02 0.26 9.25
C PRO A 88 -8.38 1.31 10.29
N GLU A 89 -7.51 2.27 10.55
CA GLU A 89 -7.76 3.33 11.54
C GLU A 89 -8.99 4.16 11.14
N TYR A 90 -9.03 4.64 9.89
CA TYR A 90 -10.17 5.39 9.37
C TYR A 90 -11.48 4.59 9.33
N ILE A 91 -11.43 3.32 8.90
CA ILE A 91 -12.62 2.47 8.79
C ILE A 91 -13.20 2.11 10.18
N MET A 92 -12.32 1.95 11.17
CA MET A 92 -12.67 1.50 12.51
C MET A 92 -12.95 2.64 13.50
N ASP A 93 -12.71 3.89 13.11
CA ASP A 93 -12.97 5.06 13.92
C ASP A 93 -14.41 5.05 14.50
N ASP A 94 -14.50 5.22 15.82
CA ASP A 94 -15.77 5.24 16.55
C ASP A 94 -16.62 6.47 16.23
N ASP A 95 -15.99 7.56 15.80
CA ASP A 95 -16.66 8.78 15.34
C ASP A 95 -17.21 8.65 13.90
N LEU A 96 -16.82 7.59 13.17
CA LEU A 96 -17.27 7.31 11.80
C LEU A 96 -18.05 5.96 11.68
N PRO A 97 -19.11 5.73 12.47
CA PRO A 97 -19.83 4.45 12.48
C PRO A 97 -20.49 4.09 11.15
N HIS A 98 -20.75 5.08 10.30
CA HIS A 98 -21.36 4.89 9.00
C HIS A 98 -20.40 4.26 7.97
N ALA A 99 -19.08 4.44 8.10
CA ALA A 99 -18.11 3.85 7.17
C ALA A 99 -18.20 2.31 7.17
N ARG A 100 -17.99 1.68 8.34
CA ARG A 100 -18.11 0.23 8.51
C ARG A 100 -19.52 -0.31 8.24
N THR A 101 -20.55 0.48 8.51
CA THR A 101 -21.95 0.09 8.25
C THR A 101 -22.25 0.08 6.74
N ALA A 102 -21.78 1.09 6.00
CA ALA A 102 -21.90 1.17 4.55
C ALA A 102 -21.17 0.00 3.87
N LEU A 103 -19.93 -0.30 4.28
CA LEU A 103 -19.16 -1.43 3.77
C LEU A 103 -19.90 -2.77 3.96
N ARG A 104 -20.45 -3.03 5.15
CA ARG A 104 -21.24 -4.26 5.41
C ARG A 104 -22.49 -4.34 4.53
N LYS A 105 -23.22 -3.23 4.38
CA LYS A 105 -24.47 -3.18 3.60
C LYS A 105 -24.21 -3.30 2.10
N ALA A 106 -23.12 -2.71 1.60
CA ALA A 106 -22.69 -2.88 0.21
C ALA A 106 -22.33 -4.35 -0.08
N LYS A 107 -21.60 -5.00 0.83
CA LYS A 107 -21.30 -6.43 0.75
C LYS A 107 -22.55 -7.30 0.76
N GLU A 108 -23.48 -7.06 1.69
CA GLU A 108 -24.75 -7.79 1.80
C GLU A 108 -25.58 -7.71 0.51
N LYS A 109 -25.60 -6.52 -0.11
CA LYS A 109 -26.32 -6.27 -1.37
C LYS A 109 -25.54 -6.68 -2.63
N GLY A 110 -24.32 -7.18 -2.51
CA GLY A 110 -23.48 -7.53 -3.65
C GLY A 110 -23.16 -6.35 -4.56
N LEU A 111 -23.02 -5.14 -4.01
CA LEU A 111 -22.69 -3.95 -4.79
C LEU A 111 -21.24 -4.04 -5.29
N GLY A 112 -21.07 -3.95 -6.60
CA GLY A 112 -19.76 -3.99 -7.26
C GLY A 112 -19.15 -2.59 -7.47
N ASP A 113 -18.14 -2.53 -8.33
CA ASP A 113 -17.35 -1.33 -8.59
C ASP A 113 -18.17 -0.15 -9.14
N ASP A 114 -19.18 -0.41 -9.97
CA ASP A 114 -20.09 0.63 -10.50
C ASP A 114 -20.77 1.47 -9.40
N PHE A 115 -21.03 0.86 -8.24
CA PHE A 115 -21.56 1.59 -7.08
C PHE A 115 -20.47 2.43 -6.41
N TRP A 116 -19.28 1.85 -6.19
CA TRP A 116 -18.17 2.54 -5.54
C TRP A 116 -17.62 3.69 -6.38
N LYS A 117 -17.64 3.57 -7.71
CA LYS A 117 -17.34 4.68 -8.61
C LYS A 117 -18.26 5.87 -8.37
N LYS A 118 -19.57 5.65 -8.21
CA LYS A 118 -20.50 6.75 -7.89
C LYS A 118 -20.24 7.38 -6.53
N VAL A 119 -19.82 6.58 -5.55
CA VAL A 119 -19.39 7.09 -4.23
C VAL A 119 -18.13 7.93 -4.36
N TYR A 120 -17.13 7.45 -5.10
CA TYR A 120 -15.91 8.18 -5.38
C TYR A 120 -16.20 9.52 -6.08
N ASP A 121 -16.99 9.49 -7.16
CA ASP A 121 -17.38 10.69 -7.90
C ASP A 121 -18.08 11.71 -6.98
N SER A 122 -18.98 11.25 -6.08
CA SER A 122 -19.62 12.15 -5.11
C SER A 122 -18.65 12.77 -4.08
N ILE A 123 -17.57 12.06 -3.72
CA ILE A 123 -16.56 12.59 -2.78
C ILE A 123 -15.70 13.65 -3.48
N GLU A 124 -15.37 13.45 -4.75
CA GLU A 124 -14.61 14.42 -5.54
C GLU A 124 -15.43 15.69 -5.83
N ASP A 125 -16.73 15.53 -6.08
CA ASP A 125 -17.66 16.65 -6.31
C ASP A 125 -17.96 17.46 -5.03
N ASP A 126 -17.93 16.82 -3.85
CA ASP A 126 -18.15 17.47 -2.54
C ASP A 126 -16.94 18.31 -2.06
N LYS A 127 -15.83 18.33 -2.80
CA LYS A 127 -14.69 19.24 -2.55
C LYS A 127 -14.99 20.66 -3.09
N GLU A 128 -15.97 21.34 -2.50
CA GLU A 128 -16.14 22.82 -2.56
C GLU A 128 -15.64 23.52 -1.29
#